data_AF-A0A418NQZ4-F1
#
_entry.id   AF-A0A418NQZ4-F1
#
_cell.length_a   1.000
_cell.length_b   1.000
_cell.length_c   1.000
_cell.angle_alpha   90.00
_cell.angle_beta   90.00
_cell.angle_gamma   90.00
#
_symmetry.space_group_name_H-M   'P 1'
#
loop_
_entity.id
_entity.type
_entity.pdbx_description
1 polymer ?
#
loop_
_entity_poly.entity_id
_entity_poly.type
_entity_poly.pdbx_seq_one_letter_code
_entity_poly.pdbx_strand_id
1 'polypeptide(L)'
;MVAAMTRVLTILGLLLLLPYAYAAYFWFVCDDCTTTGHSFLYTLVLLVAAPFLLAGFAVASAISSARAMRNSLSESRPARAAINGGFVWLAIAVAVPTLLVSYKMYDILFPEIEEGRDRLGRICERDGNSTVCRPDPETREAMQNAYNQRKWRQP
;
A
#
# COMPACT_ATOMS: atom_id res chain seq x y z
N MET A 1 -2.33 22.72 23.07
CA MET A 1 -3.03 21.56 22.45
C MET A 1 -2.27 20.97 21.25
N VAL A 2 -1.79 21.78 20.29
CA VAL A 2 -1.06 21.29 19.11
C VAL A 2 0.19 20.44 19.45
N ALA A 3 0.99 20.84 20.45
CA ALA A 3 2.20 20.11 20.85
C ALA A 3 1.95 18.73 21.50
N ALA A 4 0.80 18.54 22.14
CA ALA A 4 0.42 17.24 22.73
C ALA A 4 -0.01 16.26 21.63
N MET A 5 -0.73 16.75 20.63
CA MET A 5 -1.20 15.96 19.49
C MET A 5 -0.05 15.48 18.60
N THR A 6 0.99 16.30 18.38
CA THR A 6 2.20 15.88 17.67
C THR A 6 3.00 14.82 18.43
N ARG A 7 3.07 14.89 19.77
CA ARG A 7 3.72 13.87 20.61
C ARG A 7 2.99 12.53 20.56
N VAL A 8 1.66 12.56 20.64
CA VAL A 8 0.85 11.34 20.53
C VAL A 8 1.02 10.69 19.16
N LEU A 9 1.02 11.47 18.07
CA LEU A 9 1.28 10.97 16.71
C LEU A 9 2.68 10.39 16.53
N THR A 10 3.71 10.99 17.15
CA THR A 10 5.07 10.44 17.09
C THR A 10 5.22 9.17 17.91
N ILE A 11 4.60 9.10 19.10
CA ILE A 11 4.59 7.89 19.92
C ILE A 11 3.85 6.76 19.20
N LEU A 12 2.66 7.03 18.65
CA LEU A 12 1.91 6.07 17.84
C LEU A 12 2.72 5.62 16.62
N GLY A 13 3.42 6.54 15.95
CA GLY A 13 4.31 6.22 14.84
C GLY A 13 5.47 5.31 15.22
N LEU A 14 6.14 5.58 16.35
CA LEU A 14 7.20 4.73 16.89
C LEU A 14 6.67 3.34 17.28
N LEU A 15 5.50 3.27 17.89
CA LEU A 15 4.85 2.01 18.26
C LEU A 15 4.50 1.18 17.02
N LEU A 16 4.09 1.84 15.95
CA LEU A 16 3.80 1.20 14.67
C LEU A 16 5.04 0.61 13.98
N LEU A 17 6.21 1.22 14.19
CA LEU A 17 7.49 0.75 13.63
C LEU A 17 8.08 -0.44 14.40
N LEU A 18 7.67 -0.65 15.65
CA LEU A 18 8.18 -1.72 16.51
C LEU A 18 8.03 -3.13 15.91
N PRO A 19 6.86 -3.55 15.36
CA PRO A 19 6.73 -4.86 14.72
C PRO A 19 7.55 -4.97 13.42
N TYR A 20 7.80 -3.86 12.71
CA TYR A 20 8.70 -3.85 11.54
C TYR A 20 10.17 -4.03 11.94
N ALA A 21 10.60 -3.36 13.00
CA ALA A 21 11.94 -3.52 13.55
C ALA A 21 12.17 -4.94 14.06
N TYR A 22 11.17 -5.53 14.72
CA TYR A 22 11.21 -6.94 15.16
C TYR A 22 11.30 -7.90 13.97
N ALA A 23 10.48 -7.71 12.94
CA ALA A 23 10.54 -8.53 11.73
C ALA A 23 11.91 -8.40 11.02
N ALA A 24 12.44 -7.17 10.88
CA ALA A 24 13.76 -6.96 10.31
C ALA A 24 14.86 -7.65 11.12
N TYR A 25 14.85 -7.52 12.45
CA TYR A 25 15.77 -8.23 13.34
C TYR A 25 15.66 -9.74 13.19
N PHE A 26 14.43 -10.27 13.16
CA PHE A 26 14.17 -11.70 12.97
C PHE A 26 14.72 -12.20 11.65
N TRP A 27 14.61 -11.46 10.54
CA TRP A 27 15.16 -11.91 9.25
C TRP A 27 16.69 -11.72 9.15
N PHE A 28 17.26 -10.76 9.86
CA PHE A 28 18.70 -10.47 9.78
C PHE A 28 19.57 -11.37 10.68
N VAL A 29 19.00 -11.92 11.75
CA VAL A 29 19.74 -12.71 12.76
C VAL A 29 19.53 -14.22 12.58
N CYS A 30 18.57 -14.63 11.76
CA CYS A 30 18.07 -16.00 11.72
C CYS A 30 18.46 -16.64 10.38
N ASP A 31 19.71 -17.14 10.28
CA ASP A 31 20.25 -17.78 9.06
C ASP A 31 19.63 -19.18 8.79
N ASP A 32 19.18 -19.91 9.83
CA ASP A 32 18.69 -21.30 9.75
C ASP A 32 17.26 -21.51 10.29
N CYS A 33 16.42 -20.47 10.24
CA CYS A 33 15.14 -20.52 10.91
C CYS A 33 14.07 -21.20 10.05
N THR A 34 13.60 -22.35 10.55
CA THR A 34 12.41 -23.02 10.00
C THR A 34 11.24 -22.05 10.11
N THR A 35 10.81 -21.55 8.97
CA THR A 35 9.74 -20.56 8.86
C THR A 35 8.45 -21.24 9.26
N THR A 36 8.04 -21.08 10.51
CA THR A 36 6.69 -21.48 10.94
C THR A 36 5.69 -20.64 10.15
N GLY A 37 4.60 -21.25 9.65
CA GLY A 37 3.65 -20.54 8.77
C GLY A 37 3.11 -19.22 9.35
N HIS A 38 3.10 -19.09 10.67
CA HIS A 38 2.72 -17.87 11.38
C HIS A 38 3.73 -16.72 11.20
N SER A 39 5.04 -16.98 11.28
CA SER A 39 6.05 -15.92 11.09
C SER A 39 6.07 -15.41 9.66
N PHE A 40 5.86 -16.29 8.67
CA PHE A 40 5.70 -15.90 7.28
C PHE A 40 4.46 -15.03 7.06
N LEU A 41 3.31 -15.43 7.63
CA LEU A 41 2.06 -14.67 7.53
C LEU A 41 2.17 -13.29 8.16
N TYR A 42 2.78 -13.18 9.35
CA TYR A 42 3.00 -11.87 10.00
C TYR A 42 3.93 -10.97 9.19
N THR A 43 4.99 -11.52 8.61
CA THR A 43 5.90 -10.76 7.75
C THR A 43 5.16 -10.26 6.51
N LEU A 44 4.32 -11.09 5.90
CA LEU A 44 3.53 -10.74 4.73
C LEU A 44 2.50 -9.66 5.06
N VAL A 45 1.79 -9.78 6.17
CA VAL A 45 0.84 -8.75 6.64
C VAL A 45 1.55 -7.42 6.89
N LEU A 46 2.74 -7.44 7.52
CA LEU A 46 3.54 -6.24 7.73
C LEU A 46 3.98 -5.62 6.41
N LEU A 47 4.46 -6.43 5.47
CA LEU A 47 4.86 -5.97 4.14
C LEU A 47 3.70 -5.31 3.39
N VAL A 48 2.49 -5.88 3.52
CA VAL A 48 1.27 -5.33 2.93
C VAL A 48 0.86 -4.03 3.61
N ALA A 49 0.96 -3.94 4.94
CA ALA A 49 0.58 -2.75 5.68
C ALA A 49 1.56 -1.58 5.51
N ALA A 50 2.85 -1.87 5.26
CA ALA A 50 3.92 -0.87 5.17
C ALA A 50 3.63 0.30 4.21
N PRO A 51 3.25 0.09 2.94
CA PRO A 51 3.01 1.19 2.01
C PRO A 51 1.86 2.10 2.46
N PHE A 52 0.78 1.54 3.02
CA PHE A 52 -0.35 2.32 3.53
C PHE A 52 0.04 3.18 4.74
N LEU A 53 0.84 2.62 5.64
CA LEU A 53 1.33 3.34 6.81
C LEU A 53 2.30 4.46 6.40
N LEU A 54 3.24 4.17 5.49
CA LEU A 54 4.15 5.17 4.94
C LEU A 54 3.40 6.30 4.25
N ALA A 55 2.36 5.99 3.46
CA ALA A 55 1.51 6.98 2.83
C ALA A 55 0.79 7.86 3.88
N GLY A 56 0.25 7.25 4.93
CA GLY A 56 -0.38 7.97 6.04
C GLY A 56 0.57 8.93 6.75
N PHE A 57 1.78 8.49 7.08
CA PHE A 57 2.80 9.34 7.71
C PHE A 57 3.32 10.43 6.77
N ALA A 58 3.49 10.13 5.48
CA ALA A 58 3.94 11.10 4.49
C ALA A 58 2.90 12.22 4.31
N VAL A 59 1.61 11.88 4.25
CA VAL A 59 0.52 12.88 4.17
C VAL A 59 0.42 13.69 5.46
N ALA A 60 0.44 13.05 6.63
CA ALA A 60 0.39 13.75 7.91
C ALA A 60 1.57 14.70 8.11
N SER A 61 2.78 14.28 7.74
CA SER A 61 3.99 15.11 7.80
C SER A 61 3.97 16.25 6.78
N ALA A 62 3.44 16.05 5.58
CA ALA A 62 3.23 17.11 4.59
C ALA A 62 2.27 18.19 5.12
N ILE A 63 1.14 17.79 5.72
CA ILE A 63 0.16 18.72 6.30
C ILE A 63 0.76 19.50 7.48
N SER A 64 1.46 18.81 8.38
CA SER A 64 2.11 19.45 9.54
C SER A 64 3.17 20.47 9.08
N SER A 65 4.00 20.09 8.12
CA SER A 65 5.06 20.95 7.58
C SER A 65 4.49 22.14 6.80
N ALA A 66 3.39 21.95 6.07
CA ALA A 66 2.70 23.04 5.36
C ALA A 66 2.12 24.07 6.34
N ARG A 67 1.54 23.61 7.46
CA ARG A 67 1.08 24.50 8.54
C ARG A 67 2.25 25.26 9.17
N ALA A 68 3.37 24.60 9.43
CA ALA A 68 4.56 25.22 9.99
C ALA A 68 5.18 26.26 9.03
N MET A 69 5.18 25.97 7.72
CA MET A 69 5.62 26.90 6.68
C MET A 69 4.73 28.14 6.64
N ARG A 70 3.40 27.96 6.64
CA ARG A 70 2.43 29.07 6.68
C ARG A 70 2.65 29.97 7.89
N ASN A 71 2.84 29.39 9.08
CA ASN A 71 3.12 30.15 10.31
C ASN A 71 4.46 30.90 10.23
N SER A 72 5.48 30.29 9.61
CA SER A 72 6.80 30.91 9.46
C SER A 72 6.79 32.09 8.47
N LEU A 73 5.95 32.00 7.43
CA LEU A 73 5.71 33.08 6.48
C LEU A 73 4.98 34.25 7.14
N SER A 74 3.95 33.98 7.96
CA SER A 74 3.23 35.03 8.68
C SER A 74 4.09 35.74 9.73
N GLU A 75 5.11 35.07 10.29
CA GLU A 75 6.05 35.66 11.24
C GLU A 75 7.24 36.37 10.55
N SER A 76 7.26 36.48 9.22
CA SER A 76 8.36 37.10 8.45
C SER A 76 9.75 36.49 8.74
N ARG A 77 9.79 35.17 9.01
CA ARG A 77 11.03 34.42 9.28
C ARG A 77 11.43 33.58 8.04
N PRO A 78 12.14 34.15 7.05
CA PRO A 78 12.37 33.51 5.75
C PRO A 78 13.22 32.23 5.85
N ALA A 79 14.20 32.18 6.77
CA ALA A 79 15.03 30.99 6.97
C ALA A 79 14.23 29.78 7.44
N ARG A 80 13.28 29.97 8.38
CA ARG A 80 12.37 28.89 8.82
C ARG A 80 11.36 28.50 7.75
N ALA A 81 10.88 29.45 6.96
CA ALA A 81 9.98 29.17 5.84
C ALA A 81 10.66 28.30 4.77
N ALA A 82 11.94 28.56 4.45
CA ALA A 82 12.71 27.76 3.50
C ALA A 82 12.94 26.32 4.00
N ILE A 83 13.35 26.15 5.26
CA ILE A 83 13.54 24.82 5.87
C ILE A 83 12.23 24.02 5.88
N ASN A 84 11.15 24.65 6.34
CA ASN A 84 9.84 23.99 6.38
C ASN A 84 9.30 23.68 4.97
N GLY A 85 9.56 24.56 3.99
CA GLY A 85 9.23 24.31 2.58
C GLY A 85 10.00 23.13 1.98
N GLY A 86 11.28 22.97 2.31
CA GLY A 86 12.08 21.80 1.93
C GLY A 86 11.51 20.50 2.51
N PHE A 87 11.09 20.52 3.77
CA PHE A 87 10.42 19.38 4.41
C PHE A 87 9.07 19.05 3.77
N VAL A 88 8.27 20.06 3.38
CA VAL A 88 7.02 19.85 2.62
C VAL A 88 7.32 19.15 1.30
N TRP A 89 8.33 19.63 0.56
CA TRP A 89 8.70 19.04 -0.72
C TRP A 89 9.13 17.58 -0.57
N LEU A 90 9.99 17.28 0.41
CA LEU A 90 10.43 15.91 0.69
C LEU A 90 9.27 15.01 1.11
N ALA A 91 8.37 15.51 1.96
CA ALA A 91 7.18 14.77 2.36
C ALA A 91 6.26 14.46 1.16
N ILE A 92 6.07 15.40 0.23
CA ILE A 92 5.30 15.19 -1.00
C ILE A 92 6.00 14.19 -1.93
N ALA A 93 7.32 14.32 -2.11
CA ALA A 93 8.12 13.42 -2.93
C ALA A 93 8.05 11.96 -2.46
N VAL A 94 7.84 11.73 -1.15
CA VAL A 94 7.60 10.40 -0.58
C VAL A 94 6.10 10.03 -0.61
N ALA A 95 5.20 10.97 -0.36
CA ALA A 95 3.75 10.72 -0.32
C ALA A 95 3.20 10.26 -1.67
N VAL A 96 3.60 10.90 -2.77
CA VAL A 96 3.10 10.58 -4.12
C VAL A 96 3.39 9.12 -4.53
N PRO A 97 4.65 8.63 -4.50
CA PRO A 97 4.94 7.25 -4.87
C PRO A 97 4.33 6.25 -3.87
N THR A 98 4.34 6.54 -2.57
CA THR A 98 3.76 5.62 -1.57
C THR A 98 2.24 5.50 -1.71
N LEU A 99 1.53 6.59 -2.04
CA LEU A 99 0.10 6.56 -2.37
C LEU A 99 -0.16 5.77 -3.65
N LEU A 100 0.65 5.95 -4.70
CA LEU A 100 0.50 5.21 -5.96
C LEU A 100 0.69 3.70 -5.75
N VAL A 101 1.71 3.31 -4.99
CA VAL A 101 1.97 1.91 -4.62
C VAL A 101 0.81 1.36 -3.79
N SER A 102 0.33 2.12 -2.80
CA SER A 102 -0.81 1.73 -1.96
C SER A 102 -2.09 1.52 -2.79
N TYR A 103 -2.35 2.42 -3.74
CA TYR A 103 -3.49 2.33 -4.65
C TYR A 103 -3.40 1.09 -5.54
N LYS A 104 -2.23 0.83 -6.15
CA LYS A 104 -2.04 -0.36 -6.99
C LYS A 104 -2.12 -1.66 -6.21
N MET A 105 -1.65 -1.67 -4.97
CA MET A 105 -1.85 -2.82 -4.08
C MET A 105 -3.31 -3.03 -3.73
N TYR A 106 -4.05 -1.96 -3.46
CA TYR A 106 -5.48 -2.04 -3.18
C TYR A 106 -6.23 -2.64 -4.37
N ASP A 107 -5.95 -2.17 -5.59
CA ASP A 107 -6.52 -2.66 -6.85
C ASP A 107 -6.26 -4.17 -7.06
N ILE A 108 -5.06 -4.66 -6.71
CA ILE A 108 -4.72 -6.09 -6.78
C ILE A 108 -5.45 -6.90 -5.71
N LEU A 109 -5.59 -6.37 -4.49
CA LEU A 109 -6.24 -7.05 -3.37
C LEU A 109 -7.77 -7.08 -3.50
N PHE A 110 -8.33 -6.04 -4.08
CA PHE A 110 -9.76 -5.80 -4.25
C PHE A 110 -10.03 -5.37 -5.70
N PRO A 111 -9.89 -6.28 -6.67
CA PRO A 111 -10.20 -5.96 -8.05
C PRO A 111 -11.66 -5.54 -8.15
N GLU A 112 -11.94 -4.47 -8.90
CA GLU A 112 -13.31 -4.13 -9.28
C GLU A 112 -13.87 -5.30 -10.08
N ILE A 113 -14.92 -5.92 -9.53
CA ILE A 113 -15.58 -7.06 -10.16
C ILE A 113 -16.77 -6.49 -10.94
N GLU A 114 -16.82 -6.76 -12.25
CA GLU A 114 -17.99 -6.41 -13.07
C GLU A 114 -19.25 -7.09 -12.52
N GLU A 115 -20.38 -6.39 -12.53
CA GLU A 115 -21.66 -6.93 -12.06
C GLU A 115 -22.00 -8.23 -12.79
N GLY A 116 -22.25 -9.30 -12.03
CA GLY A 116 -22.51 -10.63 -12.58
C GLY A 116 -21.26 -11.48 -12.85
N ARG A 117 -20.07 -11.03 -12.47
CA ARG A 117 -18.83 -11.83 -12.53
C ARG A 117 -18.27 -12.13 -11.13
N ASP A 118 -17.46 -13.19 -11.03
CA ASP A 118 -16.67 -13.54 -9.84
C ASP A 118 -15.29 -12.88 -9.87
N ARG A 119 -14.54 -12.89 -8.76
CA ARG A 119 -13.13 -12.44 -8.67
C ARG A 119 -12.19 -13.12 -9.67
N LEU A 120 -12.60 -14.28 -10.19
CA LEU A 120 -11.90 -15.05 -11.22
C LEU A 120 -12.34 -14.68 -12.65
N GLY A 121 -13.20 -13.67 -12.82
CA GLY A 121 -13.77 -13.28 -14.13
C GLY A 121 -14.82 -14.25 -14.68
N ARG A 122 -15.32 -15.18 -13.86
CA ARG A 122 -16.37 -16.13 -14.25
C ARG A 122 -17.72 -15.45 -14.24
N ILE A 123 -18.57 -15.68 -15.23
CA ILE A 123 -19.95 -15.18 -15.24
C ILE A 123 -20.75 -16.01 -14.25
N CYS A 124 -21.30 -15.36 -13.22
CA CYS A 124 -22.14 -15.99 -12.20
C CYS A 124 -23.59 -15.56 -12.38
N GLU A 125 -24.45 -16.52 -12.69
CA GLU A 125 -25.90 -16.33 -12.78
C GLU A 125 -26.55 -16.93 -11.53
N ARG A 126 -27.58 -16.27 -11.00
CA ARG A 126 -28.42 -16.81 -9.92
C ARG A 126 -29.53 -17.65 -10.53
N ASP A 127 -29.55 -18.94 -10.21
CA ASP A 127 -30.65 -19.84 -10.52
C ASP A 127 -31.34 -20.24 -9.20
N GLY A 128 -32.44 -19.55 -8.88
CA GLY A 128 -33.17 -19.70 -7.62
C GLY A 128 -32.32 -19.37 -6.40
N ASN A 129 -32.07 -20.38 -5.54
CA ASN A 129 -31.24 -20.24 -4.33
C ASN A 129 -29.76 -20.61 -4.54
N SER A 130 -29.35 -20.92 -5.78
CA SER A 130 -27.98 -21.31 -6.11
C SER A 130 -27.32 -20.31 -7.06
N THR A 131 -26.03 -20.04 -6.86
CA THR A 131 -25.21 -19.25 -7.78
C THR A 131 -24.35 -20.19 -8.59
N VAL A 132 -24.56 -20.24 -9.91
CA VAL A 132 -23.77 -21.06 -10.82
C VAL A 132 -22.82 -20.14 -11.57
N CYS A 133 -21.52 -20.37 -11.41
CA CYS A 133 -20.47 -19.60 -12.07
C CYS A 133 -19.88 -20.41 -13.22
N ARG A 134 -20.05 -19.92 -14.45
CA ARG A 134 -19.46 -20.50 -15.66
C ARG A 134 -18.21 -19.72 -16.09
N PRO A 135 -17.18 -20.41 -16.64
CA PRO A 135 -16.06 -19.73 -17.28
C PRO A 135 -16.57 -18.83 -18.39
N ASP A 136 -16.10 -17.59 -18.44
CA ASP A 136 -16.47 -16.63 -19.48
C ASP A 136 -15.89 -17.08 -20.84
N PRO A 137 -16.72 -17.26 -21.88
CA PRO A 137 -16.27 -17.73 -23.19
C PRO A 137 -15.25 -16.78 -23.83
N GLU A 138 -15.35 -15.47 -23.62
CA GLU A 138 -14.43 -14.50 -24.24
C GLU A 138 -13.02 -14.58 -23.66
N THR A 139 -12.90 -14.74 -22.34
CA THR A 139 -11.60 -14.94 -21.68
C THR A 139 -10.98 -16.29 -22.05
N ARG A 140 -11.79 -17.32 -22.30
CA ARG A 140 -11.30 -18.62 -22.76
C ARG A 140 -10.67 -18.51 -24.16
N GLU A 141 -11.34 -17.83 -25.09
CA GLU A 141 -10.81 -17.61 -26.44
C GLU A 141 -9.55 -16.75 -26.42
N ALA A 142 -9.52 -15.69 -25.61
CA ALA A 142 -8.33 -14.85 -25.44
C ALA A 142 -7.14 -15.63 -24.85
N MET A 143 -7.34 -16.44 -23.81
CA MET A 143 -6.28 -17.29 -23.24
C MET A 143 -5.79 -18.36 -24.21
N GLN A 144 -6.71 -18.99 -24.96
CA GLN A 144 -6.36 -20.02 -25.94
C GLN A 144 -5.59 -19.43 -27.12
N ASN A 145 -5.95 -18.23 -27.57
CA ASN A 145 -5.21 -17.48 -28.58
C ASN A 145 -3.83 -17.04 -28.08
N ALA A 146 -3.72 -16.58 -26.83
CA ALA A 146 -2.43 -16.22 -26.23
C ALA A 146 -1.51 -17.45 -26.04
N TYR A 147 -2.07 -18.60 -25.66
CA TYR A 147 -1.35 -19.87 -25.56
C TYR A 147 -0.85 -20.34 -26.93
N ASN A 148 -1.72 -20.30 -27.95
CA ASN A 148 -1.35 -20.65 -29.31
C ASN A 148 -0.25 -19.74 -29.83
N GLN A 149 -0.35 -18.42 -29.63
CA GLN A 149 0.71 -17.48 -30.04
C GLN A 149 2.05 -17.73 -29.34
N ARG A 150 2.06 -18.15 -28.07
CA ARG A 150 3.30 -18.53 -27.38
C ARG A 150 3.88 -19.84 -27.91
N LYS A 151 3.04 -20.82 -28.20
CA LYS A 151 3.45 -22.10 -28.78
C LYS A 151 4.10 -21.94 -30.15
N TRP A 152 3.62 -21.00 -30.97
CA TRP A 152 4.21 -20.69 -32.28
C TRP A 152 5.43 -19.75 -32.24
N ARG A 153 5.79 -19.20 -31.07
CA ARG A 153 6.99 -18.36 -30.87
C ARG A 153 8.17 -19.09 -30.22
N GLN A 154 7.98 -20.33 -29.77
CA GLN A 154 9.09 -21.17 -29.31
C GLN A 154 9.68 -21.89 -30.54
N PRO A 155 10.99 -21.72 -30.83
CA PRO A 155 11.65 -22.38 -31.96
C PRO A 155 11.72 -23.90 -31.79
#